data_AF-A0A2M7R6X7-F1
#
_entry.id   AF-A0A2M7R6X7-F1
#
_cell.length_a   1.000
_cell.length_b   1.000
_cell.length_c   1.000
_cell.angle_alpha   90.00
_cell.angle_beta   90.00
_cell.angle_gamma   90.00
#
_symmetry.space_group_name_H-M   'P 1'
#
loop_
_entity.id
_entity.type
_entity.pdbx_description
1 polymer ?
#
loop_
_entity_poly.entity_id
_entity_poly.type
_entity_poly.pdbx_seq_one_letter_code
_entity_poly.pdbx_strand_id
1 'polypeptide(L)'
;MNFLIGIIFSLINRFLPLSGEIKSNLMVSFITGHQETLFSLLQSSLLAPIFFLFIIISIYNFAWGLFNLVPIPPLDGSHVLFTFLSEKFTKIKFFLQKYSLFILIFFIFLGGLNLIFKGAFSLYFLISGSPFVI
;
A
#
# COMPACT_ATOMS: atom_id res chain seq x y z
N MET A 1 -3.96 12.75 -2.64
CA MET A 1 -2.87 12.71 -3.64
C MET A 1 -2.30 11.28 -3.80
N ASN A 2 -1.92 10.61 -2.71
CA ASN A 2 -1.28 9.29 -2.79
C ASN A 2 -2.10 8.23 -3.55
N PHE A 3 -3.41 8.09 -3.27
CA PHE A 3 -4.26 7.16 -4.04
C PHE A 3 -4.28 7.44 -5.54
N LEU A 4 -4.29 8.71 -5.95
CA LEU A 4 -4.29 9.09 -7.36
C LEU A 4 -3.00 8.64 -8.04
N ILE A 5 -1.84 8.87 -7.40
CA ILE A 5 -0.54 8.43 -7.89
C ILE A 5 -0.52 6.90 -8.02
N GLY A 6 -0.98 6.19 -6.98
CA GLY A 6 -1.04 4.73 -7.01
C GLY A 6 -1.92 4.19 -8.14
N ILE A 7 -3.07 4.81 -8.39
CA ILE A 7 -3.99 4.44 -9.49
C ILE A 7 -3.30 4.66 -10.84
N ILE A 8 -2.71 5.83 -11.06
CA ILE A 8 -2.07 6.19 -12.34
C ILE A 8 -0.97 5.20 -12.70
N PHE A 9 -0.04 4.93 -11.78
CA PHE A 9 1.07 4.02 -12.06
C PHE A 9 0.63 2.57 -12.19
N SER A 10 -0.39 2.13 -11.45
CA SER A 10 -0.96 0.79 -11.59
C SER A 10 -1.66 0.61 -12.95
N LEU A 11 -2.38 1.64 -13.42
CA LEU A 11 -2.98 1.66 -14.76
C LEU A 11 -1.91 1.65 -15.87
N ILE A 12 -0.82 2.41 -15.72
CA ILE A 12 0.30 2.37 -16.66
C ILE A 12 0.91 0.96 -16.71
N ASN A 13 1.08 0.31 -15.56
CA ASN A 13 1.60 -1.06 -15.48
C ASN A 13 0.74 -2.09 -16.20
N ARG A 14 -0.59 -1.89 -16.19
CA ARG A 14 -1.53 -2.74 -16.93
C ARG A 14 -1.21 -2.75 -18.43
N PHE A 15 -0.93 -1.59 -19.01
CA PHE A 15 -0.71 -1.42 -20.45
C PHE A 15 0.75 -1.59 -20.90
N LEU A 16 1.70 -1.82 -19.98
CA LEU A 16 3.09 -2.09 -20.38
C LEU A 16 3.17 -3.40 -21.20
N PRO A 17 3.87 -3.40 -22.36
CA PRO A 17 3.98 -4.56 -23.25
C PRO A 17 5.04 -5.56 -22.75
N LEU A 18 4.78 -6.16 -21.60
CA LEU A 18 5.53 -7.30 -21.04
C LEU A 18 4.65 -8.55 -21.10
N SER A 19 5.28 -9.72 -21.27
CA SER A 19 4.56 -10.98 -21.23
C SER A 19 3.88 -11.18 -19.86
N GLY A 20 2.69 -11.78 -19.87
CA GLY A 20 1.92 -12.02 -18.63
C GLY A 20 2.72 -12.83 -17.60
N GLU A 21 3.51 -13.79 -18.06
CA GLU A 21 4.38 -14.63 -17.23
C GLU A 21 5.50 -13.83 -16.54
N ILE A 22 6.16 -12.91 -17.24
CA ILE A 22 7.19 -12.05 -16.63
C ILE A 22 6.55 -11.16 -15.58
N LYS A 23 5.37 -10.60 -15.86
CA LYS A 23 4.63 -9.75 -14.89
C LYS A 23 4.26 -10.53 -13.63
N SER A 24 3.70 -11.73 -13.75
CA SER A 24 3.33 -12.57 -12.60
C SER A 24 4.55 -12.99 -11.80
N ASN A 25 5.62 -13.43 -12.47
CA ASN A 25 6.80 -13.94 -11.80
C ASN A 25 7.60 -12.84 -11.09
N LEU A 26 7.67 -11.63 -11.67
CA LEU A 26 8.25 -10.46 -11.00
C LEU A 26 7.48 -10.11 -9.73
N MET A 27 6.15 -10.16 -9.80
CA MET A 27 5.30 -9.83 -8.66
C MET A 27 5.40 -10.88 -7.55
N VAL A 28 5.35 -12.17 -7.89
CA VAL A 28 5.51 -13.27 -6.93
C VAL A 28 6.89 -13.19 -6.28
N SER A 29 7.95 -12.98 -7.07
CA SER A 29 9.32 -12.89 -6.56
C SER A 29 9.50 -11.69 -5.61
N PHE A 30 8.81 -10.57 -5.89
CA PHE A 30 8.81 -9.40 -5.01
C PHE A 30 8.11 -9.66 -3.68
N ILE A 31 6.91 -10.26 -3.69
CA ILE A 31 6.13 -10.53 -2.48
C ILE A 31 6.83 -11.58 -1.61
N THR A 32 7.37 -12.63 -2.23
CA THR A 32 8.01 -13.74 -1.53
C THR A 32 9.47 -13.47 -1.13
N GLY A 33 10.06 -12.38 -1.64
CA GLY A 33 11.44 -12.00 -1.31
C GLY A 33 12.52 -12.88 -1.96
N HIS A 34 12.21 -13.59 -3.04
CA HIS A 34 13.19 -14.39 -3.79
C HIS A 34 14.09 -13.46 -4.63
N GLN A 35 15.22 -13.04 -4.06
CA GLN A 35 16.11 -12.04 -4.66
C GLN A 35 16.71 -12.53 -5.98
N GLU A 36 17.17 -13.79 -6.05
CA GLU A 36 17.82 -14.36 -7.25
C GLU A 36 16.89 -14.37 -8.47
N THR A 37 15.64 -14.82 -8.28
CA THR A 37 14.65 -14.85 -9.37
C THR A 37 14.27 -13.44 -9.78
N LEU A 38 14.12 -12.53 -8.83
CA LEU A 38 13.82 -11.12 -9.09
C LEU A 38 14.92 -10.48 -9.95
N PHE A 39 16.20 -10.62 -9.57
CA PHE A 39 17.31 -10.06 -10.34
C PHE A 39 17.40 -10.63 -11.75
N SER A 40 17.20 -11.95 -11.92
CA SER A 40 17.20 -12.58 -13.25
C SER A 40 16.09 -12.05 -14.17
N LEU A 41 14.89 -11.84 -13.62
CA LEU A 41 13.74 -11.33 -14.37
C LEU A 41 13.89 -9.84 -14.71
N LEU A 42 14.53 -9.05 -13.84
CA LEU A 42 14.84 -7.65 -14.15
C LEU A 42 15.81 -7.51 -15.33
N GLN A 43 16.73 -8.46 -15.50
CA GLN A 43 17.68 -8.46 -16.62
C GLN A 43 17.07 -9.04 -17.91
N SER A 44 15.94 -9.74 -17.83
CA SER A 44 15.29 -10.38 -18.98
C SER A 44 14.79 -9.41 -20.06
N SER A 45 14.51 -8.15 -19.70
CA SER A 45 14.04 -7.14 -20.66
C SER A 45 14.31 -5.72 -20.16
N LEU A 46 14.45 -4.77 -21.08
CA LEU A 46 14.61 -3.34 -20.75
C LEU A 46 13.37 -2.74 -20.05
N LEU A 47 12.20 -3.37 -20.23
CA LEU A 47 10.94 -2.91 -19.66
C LEU A 47 10.70 -3.48 -18.24
N ALA A 48 11.33 -4.59 -17.87
CA ALA A 48 11.14 -5.22 -16.56
C ALA A 48 11.52 -4.31 -15.38
N PRO A 49 12.65 -3.55 -15.40
CA PRO A 49 12.96 -2.58 -14.35
C PRO A 49 11.96 -1.45 -14.24
N ILE A 50 11.42 -0.97 -15.37
CA ILE A 50 10.41 0.10 -15.40
C ILE A 50 9.10 -0.42 -14.78
N PHE A 51 8.68 -1.63 -15.16
CA PHE A 51 7.52 -2.29 -14.59
C PHE A 51 7.65 -2.48 -13.08
N PHE A 52 8.82 -2.93 -12.62
CA PHE A 52 9.12 -3.10 -11.20
C PHE A 52 9.13 -1.78 -10.43
N LEU A 53 9.69 -0.71 -11.01
CA LEU A 53 9.64 0.63 -10.43
C LEU A 53 8.19 1.10 -10.23
N PHE A 54 7.33 0.89 -11.23
CA PHE A 54 5.92 1.27 -11.15
C PHE A 54 5.13 0.43 -10.14
N ILE A 55 5.50 -0.86 -9.95
CA ILE A 55 4.98 -1.68 -8.84
C ILE A 55 5.29 -0.98 -7.51
N ILE A 56 6.56 -0.64 -7.27
CA ILE A 56 7.00 0.00 -6.03
C ILE A 56 6.26 1.32 -5.81
N ILE A 57 6.26 2.21 -6.80
CA ILE A 57 5.58 3.51 -6.70
C ILE A 57 4.11 3.32 -6.35
N SER A 58 3.42 2.38 -7.00
CA SER A 58 2.00 2.13 -6.78
C SER A 58 1.72 1.63 -5.37
N ILE A 59 2.45 0.59 -4.92
CA ILE A 59 2.24 -0.04 -3.62
C ILE A 59 2.53 0.93 -2.49
N TYR A 60 3.63 1.67 -2.54
CA TYR A 60 3.97 2.62 -1.47
C TYR A 60 2.98 3.78 -1.39
N ASN A 61 2.48 4.27 -2.54
CA ASN A 61 1.45 5.29 -2.54
C ASN A 61 0.11 4.79 -1.99
N PHE A 62 -0.30 3.55 -2.31
CA PHE A 62 -1.47 2.95 -1.69
C PHE A 62 -1.27 2.69 -0.20
N ALA A 63 -0.11 2.17 0.21
CA ALA A 63 0.20 1.93 1.61
C ALA A 63 0.20 3.23 2.42
N TRP A 64 0.81 4.31 1.91
CA TRP A 64 0.73 5.63 2.55
C TRP A 64 -0.68 6.20 2.56
N GLY A 65 -1.44 6.05 1.48
CA GLY A 65 -2.84 6.46 1.44
C GLY A 65 -3.68 5.74 2.50
N LEU A 66 -3.54 4.42 2.60
CA LEU A 66 -4.23 3.58 3.58
C LEU A 66 -3.77 3.86 5.01
N PHE A 67 -2.47 4.07 5.24
CA PHE A 67 -1.92 4.46 6.54
C PHE A 67 -2.54 5.78 7.00
N ASN A 68 -2.66 6.78 6.11
CA ASN A 68 -3.31 8.04 6.45
C ASN A 68 -4.82 7.92 6.69
N LEU A 69 -5.49 6.84 6.29
CA LEU A 69 -6.91 6.62 6.60
C LEU A 69 -7.13 5.96 7.96
N VAL A 70 -6.07 5.49 8.63
CA VAL A 70 -6.18 4.89 9.95
C VAL A 70 -6.64 5.96 10.95
N PRO A 71 -7.71 5.70 11.74
CA PRO A 71 -8.31 6.69 12.64
C PRO A 71 -7.51 6.87 13.95
N ILE A 72 -6.21 7.12 13.85
CA ILE A 72 -5.28 7.33 14.96
C ILE A 72 -4.57 8.67 14.74
N PRO A 73 -4.69 9.66 15.66
CA PRO A 73 -3.93 10.90 15.52
C PRO A 73 -2.41 10.62 15.50
N PRO A 74 -1.59 11.38 14.76
CA PRO A 74 -1.90 12.57 13.97
C PRO A 74 -2.32 12.27 12.51
N LEU A 75 -2.66 11.03 12.17
CA LEU A 75 -3.00 10.63 10.80
C LEU A 75 -4.31 11.29 10.33
N ASP A 76 -4.42 11.51 9.01
CA ASP A 76 -5.55 12.24 8.41
C ASP A 76 -6.92 11.61 8.73
N GLY A 77 -6.97 10.29 8.88
CA GLY A 77 -8.17 9.53 9.21
C GLY A 77 -8.73 9.87 10.60
N SER A 78 -7.90 10.37 11.50
CA SER A 78 -8.36 10.85 12.81
C SER A 78 -9.18 12.14 12.72
N HIS A 79 -8.87 13.02 11.76
CA HIS A 79 -9.69 14.20 11.49
C HIS A 79 -11.07 13.80 10.99
N VAL A 80 -11.13 12.81 10.08
CA VAL A 80 -12.40 12.24 9.61
C VAL A 80 -13.17 11.62 10.76
N LEU A 81 -12.51 10.84 11.64
CA LEU A 81 -13.16 10.31 12.83
C LEU A 81 -13.76 11.44 13.69
N PHE A 82 -12.99 12.51 13.93
CA PHE A 82 -13.41 13.61 14.81
C PHE A 82 -14.53 14.49 14.23
N THR A 83 -14.71 14.56 12.91
CA THR A 83 -15.85 15.28 12.31
C THR A 83 -17.15 14.51 12.48
N PHE A 84 -17.12 13.17 12.47
CA PHE A 84 -18.31 12.35 12.71
C PHE A 84 -18.59 12.10 14.20
N LEU A 85 -17.63 12.39 15.08
CA LEU A 85 -17.75 12.14 16.51
C LEU A 85 -18.57 13.25 17.20
N SER A 86 -19.73 12.92 17.76
CA SER A 86 -20.53 13.86 18.54
C SER A 86 -19.82 14.33 19.82
N GLU A 87 -20.20 15.50 20.34
CA GLU A 87 -19.61 16.10 21.55
C GLU A 87 -19.65 15.20 22.80
N LYS A 88 -20.57 14.23 22.85
CA LYS A 88 -20.66 13.24 23.94
C LYS A 88 -19.40 12.40 24.11
N PHE A 89 -18.58 12.28 23.06
CA PHE A 89 -17.34 11.49 23.07
C PHE A 89 -16.07 12.33 23.22
N THR A 90 -16.19 13.55 23.74
CA THR A 90 -15.04 14.43 24.00
C THR A 90 -13.95 13.75 24.84
N LYS A 91 -14.32 12.88 25.80
CA LYS A 91 -13.36 12.08 26.59
C LYS A 91 -12.51 11.14 25.71
N ILE A 92 -13.13 10.50 24.70
CA ILE A 92 -12.43 9.61 23.76
C ILE A 92 -11.49 10.43 22.88
N LYS A 93 -11.93 11.62 22.43
CA LYS A 93 -11.09 12.54 21.64
C LYS A 93 -9.82 12.93 22.40
N PHE A 94 -9.95 13.33 23.67
CA PHE A 94 -8.80 13.65 24.52
C PHE A 94 -7.88 12.44 24.76
N PHE A 95 -8.46 11.26 24.98
CA PHE A 95 -7.68 10.03 25.13
C PHE A 95 -6.87 9.70 23.86
N LEU A 96 -7.51 9.71 22.69
CA LEU A 96 -6.85 9.44 21.41
C LEU A 96 -5.76 10.47 21.08
N GLN A 97 -5.97 11.74 21.41
CA GLN A 97 -4.95 12.78 21.22
C GLN A 97 -3.76 12.58 22.17
N LYS A 98 -4.02 12.37 23.46
CA LYS A 98 -2.98 12.21 24.49
C LYS A 98 -2.13 10.96 24.29
N TYR A 99 -2.74 9.84 23.92
CA TYR A 99 -2.04 8.55 23.77
C TYR A 99 -1.78 8.17 22.30
N SER A 100 -2.01 9.09 21.36
CA SER A 100 -1.80 8.95 19.92
C SER A 100 -0.54 8.18 19.54
N LEU A 101 0.62 8.66 20.00
CA LEU A 101 1.92 8.04 19.70
C LEU A 101 1.99 6.58 20.16
N PHE A 102 1.53 6.29 21.38
CA PHE A 102 1.54 4.93 21.91
C PHE A 102 0.59 4.02 21.14
N ILE A 103 -0.62 4.49 20.83
CA ILE A 103 -1.61 3.74 20.05
C ILE A 103 -1.06 3.43 18.65
N LEU A 104 -0.39 4.41 18.02
CA LEU A 104 0.24 4.22 16.71
C LEU A 104 1.37 3.18 16.77
N ILE A 105 2.22 3.24 17.79
CA ILE A 105 3.28 2.26 18.00
C ILE A 105 2.67 0.87 18.19
N PHE A 106 1.70 0.71 19.10
CA PHE A 106 1.03 -0.57 19.31
C PHE A 106 0.39 -1.10 18.03
N PHE A 107 -0.27 -0.24 17.25
CA PHE A 107 -0.84 -0.61 15.96
C PHE A 107 0.22 -1.16 15.00
N ILE A 108 1.38 -0.52 14.90
CA ILE A 108 2.49 -0.99 14.06
C ILE A 108 3.00 -2.36 14.53
N PHE A 109 3.29 -2.51 15.84
CA PHE A 109 3.84 -3.74 16.41
C PHE A 109 2.86 -4.92 16.39
N LEU A 110 1.55 -4.67 16.47
CA LEU A 110 0.51 -5.70 16.37
C LEU A 110 0.25 -6.17 14.93
N GLY A 111 1.01 -5.66 13.95
CA GLY A 111 0.87 -6.05 12.55
C GLY A 111 -0.09 -5.16 11.75
N GLY A 112 -0.40 -3.95 12.23
CA GLY A 112 -1.17 -2.97 11.48
C GLY A 112 -0.56 -2.61 10.12
N LEU A 113 0.78 -2.58 10.04
CA LEU A 113 1.49 -2.42 8.76
C LEU A 113 1.20 -3.59 7.81
N ASN A 114 1.14 -4.83 8.30
CA ASN A 114 0.84 -5.99 7.46
C ASN A 114 -0.56 -5.89 6.85
N LEU A 115 -1.55 -5.40 7.62
CA LEU A 115 -2.90 -5.14 7.10
C LEU A 115 -2.90 -4.07 6.02
N ILE A 116 -2.14 -2.98 6.22
CA ILE A 116 -2.03 -1.88 5.27
C ILE A 116 -1.38 -2.35 3.97
N PHE A 117 -0.26 -3.06 4.05
CA PHE A 117 0.42 -3.58 2.85
C PHE A 117 -0.45 -4.61 2.13
N LYS A 118 -1.14 -5.51 2.83
CA LYS A 118 -2.13 -6.42 2.20
C LYS A 118 -3.22 -5.66 1.44
N GLY A 119 -3.74 -4.58 2.03
CA GLY A 119 -4.69 -3.68 1.37
C GLY A 119 -4.09 -2.99 0.14
N ALA A 120 -2.85 -2.50 0.24
CA ALA A 120 -2.14 -1.85 -0.86
C ALA A 120 -1.88 -2.80 -2.04
N PHE A 121 -1.43 -4.02 -1.77
CA PHE A 121 -1.29 -5.07 -2.78
C PHE A 121 -2.65 -5.41 -3.41
N SER A 122 -3.70 -5.56 -2.60
CA SER A 122 -5.05 -5.84 -3.11
C SER A 122 -5.57 -4.77 -4.06
N LEU A 123 -5.38 -3.49 -3.72
CA LEU A 123 -5.71 -2.36 -4.60
C LEU A 123 -4.89 -2.39 -5.88
N TYR A 124 -3.59 -2.68 -5.77
CA TYR A 124 -2.73 -2.80 -6.94
C TYR A 124 -3.19 -3.92 -7.89
N PHE A 125 -3.47 -5.12 -7.38
CA PHE A 125 -3.97 -6.25 -8.17
C PHE A 125 -5.28 -5.91 -8.89
N LEU A 126 -6.21 -5.28 -8.17
CA LEU A 126 -7.51 -4.87 -8.73
C LEU A 126 -7.34 -3.92 -9.92
N ILE A 127 -6.43 -2.94 -9.81
CA ILE A 127 -6.27 -1.89 -10.82
C ILE A 127 -5.39 -2.32 -11.98
N SER A 128 -4.28 -3.01 -11.69
CA SER A 128 -3.33 -3.49 -12.70
C SER A 128 -3.86 -4.69 -13.48
N GLY A 129 -4.85 -5.41 -12.93
CA GLY A 129 -5.40 -6.62 -13.52
C GLY A 129 -4.44 -7.82 -13.48
N SER A 130 -3.35 -7.74 -12.70
CA SER A 130 -2.49 -8.89 -12.46
C SER A 130 -3.22 -9.94 -11.63
N PRO A 131 -2.96 -11.25 -11.85
CA PRO A 131 -3.59 -12.30 -11.07
C PRO A 131 -3.30 -12.09 -9.58
N PHE A 132 -4.32 -12.25 -8.74
CA PHE A 132 -4.17 -12.15 -7.29
C PHE A 132 -3.22 -13.24 -6.80
N VAL A 133 -2.08 -12.81 -6.25
CA VAL A 133 -1.12 -13.66 -5.56
C VAL A 133 -1.08 -13.16 -4.13
N ILE A 134 -1.92 -13.74 -3.27
CA ILE A 134 -1.95 -13.49 -1.82
C ILE A 134 -1.78 -14.82 -1.11
#